data_AF-A0A2C6E5B3-F1
#
_entry.id   AF-A0A2C6E5B3-F1
#
_cell.length_a   1.000
_cell.length_b   1.000
_cell.length_c   1.000
_cell.angle_alpha   90.00
_cell.angle_beta   90.00
_cell.angle_gamma   90.00
#
_symmetry.space_group_name_H-M   'P 1'
#
loop_
_entity.id
_entity.type
_entity.pdbx_description
1 polymer ?
#
loop_
_entity_poly.entity_id
_entity_poly.type
_entity_poly.pdbx_seq_one_letter_code
_entity_poly.pdbx_strand_id
1 'polypeptide(L)'
;MLHPRIQEVTERVIERSKATRQAYLARIQQAKKQTRVRAGLGCGNLAHVMAACSSSDKARLKEDEQPNLAIINSYNDMLSAHEPYKEYPDLIKAVANKFDATAQVAGGVPAMCDGVTQGRDGMELSLFSRDVIAMSTAVALSHDVFDGVFCLGVCDKIVPGLLIGALSFGHLPIFFLPAGPMQSGIPNKEKARIRQKFAQGLVSREELLEAESASYHSAGTCTFYGTANSNQMLMEIMGLHLPGSSFINPYTELRDGLTASAVETMLTQLLDGKSGNALADIVSEKTVINGLVGLLSTGGSTNHAIHLVAMAKAAGVQITWKDMADLSEVVPLLTRIYPNGHADVNHFQAAGGMGFLMRELRDGGFLHNDVKTIVGEGLDAYTMEPLLDINSNVIISDNQGPAKVKWVPVPENSLDEEVLRPVANPFNKQGGLQLLNGNLGKAVIKVSAVQEQHQTVTAPAKVFSSQSELQEAFTAGKLNQDFIAVIKEQGPKAKGMPELHKLTPVMATLQDQGFKVAIVTDGRMSGASGKVPAAIHLAPEAVEGGAIAKVHEGDLITLNAPKGELVLHVSDEEMAQRELQLSPQSQTFGTGRELFSGFRHVVSSADQGACSFGIEE
;
A
#
# COMPACT_ATOMS: atom_id res chain seq x y z
N MET A 1 26.22 -8.92 7.47
CA MET A 1 25.78 -10.29 7.07
C MET A 1 24.27 -10.33 7.23
N LEU A 2 23.54 -10.93 6.28
CA LEU A 2 22.08 -10.98 6.34
C LEU A 2 21.61 -11.92 7.47
N HIS A 3 20.50 -11.59 8.12
CA HIS A 3 19.90 -12.41 9.16
C HIS A 3 19.47 -13.78 8.60
N PRO A 4 19.84 -14.91 9.25
CA PRO A 4 19.63 -16.25 8.69
C PRO A 4 18.17 -16.56 8.32
N ARG A 5 17.22 -16.13 9.15
CA ARG A 5 15.78 -16.33 8.88
C ARG A 5 15.29 -15.56 7.66
N ILE A 6 15.84 -14.36 7.40
CA ILE A 6 15.48 -13.57 6.21
C ILE A 6 16.05 -14.25 4.98
N GLN A 7 17.29 -14.76 5.07
CA GLN A 7 17.89 -15.55 4.02
C GLN A 7 17.06 -16.79 3.69
N GLU A 8 16.68 -17.58 4.70
CA GLU A 8 15.83 -18.77 4.55
C GLU A 8 14.51 -18.47 3.84
N VAL A 9 13.77 -17.44 4.29
CA VAL A 9 12.51 -17.03 3.66
C VAL A 9 12.74 -16.55 2.23
N THR A 10 13.82 -15.82 1.98
CA THR A 10 14.17 -15.34 0.64
C THR A 10 14.44 -16.51 -0.31
N GLU A 11 15.25 -17.49 0.10
CA GLU A 11 15.56 -18.68 -0.70
C GLU A 11 14.31 -19.49 -1.01
N ARG A 12 13.41 -19.64 -0.03
CA ARG A 12 12.10 -20.29 -0.22
C ARG A 12 11.22 -19.56 -1.23
N VAL A 13 11.20 -18.22 -1.19
CA VAL A 13 10.45 -17.39 -2.16
C VAL A 13 11.07 -17.53 -3.56
N ILE A 14 12.40 -17.49 -3.69
CA ILE A 14 13.10 -17.65 -4.97
C ILE A 14 12.76 -19.00 -5.60
N GLU A 15 12.87 -20.10 -4.85
CA GLU A 15 12.61 -21.43 -5.39
C GLU A 15 11.15 -21.58 -5.83
N ARG A 16 10.20 -21.11 -5.01
CA ARG A 16 8.78 -21.13 -5.36
C ARG A 16 8.44 -20.26 -6.57
N SER A 17 9.16 -19.14 -6.75
CA SER A 17 8.93 -18.19 -7.84
C SER A 17 9.64 -18.55 -9.13
N LYS A 18 10.53 -19.55 -9.13
CA LYS A 18 11.49 -19.80 -10.22
C LYS A 18 10.86 -19.84 -11.61
N ALA A 19 9.79 -20.62 -11.78
CA ALA A 19 9.10 -20.75 -13.08
C ALA A 19 8.43 -19.44 -13.49
N THR A 20 7.62 -18.84 -12.60
CA THR A 20 6.86 -17.62 -12.90
C THR A 20 7.77 -16.41 -13.10
N ARG A 21 8.86 -16.31 -12.34
CA ARG A 21 9.87 -15.26 -12.48
C ARG A 21 10.64 -15.40 -13.79
N GLN A 22 11.02 -16.61 -14.16
CA GLN A 22 11.67 -16.86 -15.45
C GLN A 22 10.76 -16.50 -16.62
N ALA A 23 9.47 -16.87 -16.57
CA ALA A 23 8.48 -16.50 -17.58
C ALA A 23 8.29 -14.97 -17.68
N TYR A 24 8.19 -14.29 -16.54
CA TYR A 24 8.13 -12.83 -16.48
C TYR A 24 9.35 -12.19 -17.13
N LEU A 25 10.57 -12.58 -16.71
CA LEU A 25 11.81 -12.04 -17.25
C LEU A 25 11.96 -12.33 -18.74
N ALA A 26 11.54 -13.50 -19.23
CA ALA A 26 11.55 -13.82 -20.65
C ALA A 26 10.68 -12.86 -21.47
N ARG A 27 9.46 -12.58 -21.00
CA ARG A 27 8.56 -11.58 -21.62
C ARG A 27 9.19 -10.18 -21.63
N ILE A 28 9.78 -9.76 -20.52
CA ILE A 28 10.45 -8.45 -20.41
C ILE A 28 11.65 -8.38 -21.37
N GLN A 29 12.45 -9.43 -21.47
CA GLN A 29 13.57 -9.47 -22.41
C GLN A 29 13.11 -9.44 -23.86
N GLN A 30 11.95 -10.05 -24.18
CA GLN A 30 11.34 -9.92 -25.50
C GLN A 30 10.91 -8.47 -25.80
N ALA A 31 10.32 -7.78 -24.82
CA ALA A 31 9.96 -6.37 -24.96
C ALA A 31 11.21 -5.48 -25.12
N LYS A 32 12.29 -5.71 -24.35
CA LYS A 32 13.57 -4.98 -24.50
C LYS A 32 14.20 -5.10 -25.90
N LYS A 33 13.93 -6.19 -26.64
CA LYS A 33 14.45 -6.39 -28.01
C LYS A 33 13.79 -5.48 -29.04
N GLN A 34 12.59 -4.97 -28.75
CA GLN A 34 12.02 -3.89 -29.52
C GLN A 34 12.81 -2.63 -29.16
N THR A 35 13.83 -2.30 -29.97
CA THR A 35 14.59 -1.04 -29.87
C THR A 35 13.66 0.15 -29.82
N ARG A 36 14.12 1.28 -29.22
CA ARG A 36 13.38 2.54 -29.01
C ARG A 36 12.17 2.65 -29.92
N VAL A 37 11.00 2.44 -29.33
CA VAL A 37 9.80 1.99 -30.05
C VAL A 37 9.39 2.94 -31.18
N ARG A 38 9.72 4.24 -31.04
CA ARG A 38 9.42 5.26 -32.04
C ARG A 38 10.09 5.04 -33.40
N ALA A 39 11.31 4.50 -33.46
CA ALA A 39 12.00 4.24 -34.73
C ALA A 39 11.28 3.20 -35.61
N GLY A 40 10.42 2.38 -35.03
CA GLY A 40 9.58 1.39 -35.73
C GLY A 40 8.17 1.87 -36.06
N LEU A 41 7.76 3.07 -35.64
CA LEU A 41 6.39 3.56 -35.85
C LEU A 41 6.19 4.11 -37.26
N GLY A 42 5.06 3.75 -37.89
CA GLY A 42 4.64 4.38 -39.13
C GLY A 42 4.40 5.88 -38.95
N CYS A 43 4.68 6.70 -39.97
CA CYS A 43 4.56 8.16 -39.90
C CYS A 43 3.17 8.64 -39.44
N GLY A 44 2.10 7.90 -39.77
CA GLY A 44 0.75 8.20 -39.29
C GLY A 44 0.61 8.07 -37.77
N ASN A 45 1.13 7.00 -37.19
CA ASN A 45 1.11 6.79 -35.74
C ASN A 45 1.91 7.89 -35.03
N LEU A 46 3.10 8.20 -35.53
CA LEU A 46 3.92 9.27 -34.97
C LEU A 46 3.23 10.63 -35.06
N ALA A 47 2.53 10.92 -36.17
CA ALA A 47 1.75 12.14 -36.32
C ALA A 47 0.64 12.26 -35.26
N HIS A 48 -0.05 11.17 -34.92
CA HIS A 48 -1.05 11.15 -33.85
C HIS A 48 -0.43 11.45 -32.48
N VAL A 49 0.74 10.91 -32.19
CA VAL A 49 1.45 11.12 -30.91
C VAL A 49 1.84 12.59 -30.71
N MET A 50 2.34 13.25 -31.77
CA MET A 50 2.88 14.60 -31.67
C MET A 50 1.91 15.72 -32.05
N ALA A 51 0.70 15.42 -32.55
CA ALA A 51 -0.20 16.42 -33.17
C ALA A 51 -0.50 17.62 -32.26
N ALA A 52 -0.76 17.37 -30.99
CA ALA A 52 -1.08 18.40 -29.99
C ALA A 52 0.15 19.03 -29.32
N CYS A 53 1.35 18.52 -29.59
CA CYS A 53 2.58 19.01 -28.99
C CYS A 53 3.02 20.36 -29.58
N SER A 54 3.89 21.06 -28.86
CA SER A 54 4.50 22.31 -29.34
C SER A 54 5.38 22.05 -30.57
N SER A 55 5.75 23.09 -31.32
CA SER A 55 6.62 22.94 -32.49
C SER A 55 8.00 22.36 -32.14
N SER A 56 8.54 22.69 -30.96
CA SER A 56 9.81 22.16 -30.47
C SER A 56 9.70 20.70 -30.04
N ASP A 57 8.62 20.31 -29.37
CA ASP A 57 8.36 18.89 -29.04
C ASP A 57 8.16 18.06 -30.31
N LYS A 58 7.45 18.61 -31.30
CA LYS A 58 7.26 17.96 -32.62
C LYS A 58 8.58 17.75 -33.35
N ALA A 59 9.55 18.65 -33.19
CA ALA A 59 10.88 18.46 -33.77
C ALA A 59 11.59 17.30 -33.07
N ARG A 60 11.64 17.30 -31.73
CA ARG A 60 12.29 16.26 -30.93
C ARG A 60 11.65 14.88 -31.07
N LEU A 61 10.32 14.79 -31.09
CA LEU A 61 9.61 13.52 -31.27
C LEU A 61 9.80 12.90 -32.67
N LYS A 62 10.23 13.68 -33.66
CA LYS A 62 10.61 13.16 -34.99
C LYS A 62 12.04 12.62 -35.00
N GLU A 63 12.86 12.97 -34.02
CA GLU A 63 14.19 12.44 -33.85
C GLU A 63 14.11 11.15 -33.03
N ASP A 64 14.63 10.05 -33.56
CA ASP A 64 14.56 8.73 -32.90
C ASP A 64 15.46 8.65 -31.64
N GLU A 65 16.40 9.59 -31.50
CA GLU A 65 17.42 9.60 -30.45
C GLU A 65 17.02 10.37 -29.18
N GLN A 66 15.92 11.12 -29.17
CA GLN A 66 15.53 11.92 -28.00
C GLN A 66 14.49 11.21 -27.14
N PRO A 67 14.67 11.06 -25.80
CA PRO A 67 13.69 10.38 -24.95
C PRO A 67 12.29 11.01 -24.94
N ASN A 68 11.26 10.18 -24.82
CA ASN A 68 9.88 10.59 -24.52
C ASN A 68 9.38 9.92 -23.24
N LEU A 69 8.98 10.69 -22.25
CA LEU A 69 8.57 10.20 -20.93
C LEU A 69 7.04 10.15 -20.81
N ALA A 70 6.50 9.05 -20.31
CA ALA A 70 5.10 8.94 -19.93
C ALA A 70 4.86 9.50 -18.53
N ILE A 71 3.73 10.18 -18.36
CA ILE A 71 3.19 10.56 -17.06
C ILE A 71 1.83 9.88 -16.89
N ILE A 72 1.73 9.02 -15.89
CA ILE A 72 0.47 8.40 -15.47
C ILE A 72 -0.04 9.17 -14.25
N ASN A 73 -1.12 9.93 -14.43
CA ASN A 73 -1.59 10.89 -13.43
C ASN A 73 -2.89 10.43 -12.75
N SER A 74 -2.90 10.38 -11.42
CA SER A 74 -4.10 10.12 -10.63
C SER A 74 -4.74 11.38 -10.03
N TYR A 75 -4.51 12.55 -10.65
CA TYR A 75 -5.08 13.83 -10.24
C TYR A 75 -6.62 13.83 -10.18
N ASN A 76 -7.12 14.39 -9.08
CA ASN A 76 -8.43 15.04 -9.01
C ASN A 76 -8.38 16.12 -7.91
N ASP A 77 -9.28 17.10 -7.97
CA ASP A 77 -9.37 18.20 -7.02
C ASP A 77 -10.16 17.87 -5.75
N MET A 78 -10.93 16.78 -5.76
CA MET A 78 -11.75 16.34 -4.63
C MET A 78 -10.91 15.71 -3.51
N LEU A 79 -9.79 15.05 -3.86
CA LEU A 79 -8.96 14.33 -2.91
C LEU A 79 -7.70 15.12 -2.57
N SER A 80 -7.56 15.49 -1.30
CA SER A 80 -6.40 16.22 -0.79
C SER A 80 -5.06 15.58 -1.19
N ALA A 81 -4.98 14.25 -1.22
CA ALA A 81 -3.77 13.51 -1.52
C ALA A 81 -3.36 13.56 -3.00
N HIS A 82 -4.27 13.92 -3.91
CA HIS A 82 -4.05 13.89 -5.36
C HIS A 82 -4.19 15.25 -6.03
N GLU A 83 -4.82 16.20 -5.35
CA GLU A 83 -4.89 17.58 -5.80
C GLU A 83 -3.50 18.17 -6.13
N PRO A 84 -2.42 17.89 -5.37
CA PRO A 84 -1.06 18.35 -5.72
C PRO A 84 -0.58 17.91 -7.10
N TYR A 85 -1.08 16.81 -7.66
CA TYR A 85 -0.67 16.34 -8.98
C TYR A 85 -1.21 17.17 -10.15
N LYS A 86 -1.95 18.26 -9.88
CA LYS A 86 -2.33 19.24 -10.90
C LYS A 86 -1.12 19.83 -11.60
N GLU A 87 -0.08 20.17 -10.84
CA GLU A 87 1.06 20.96 -11.32
C GLU A 87 2.27 20.09 -11.74
N TYR A 88 2.31 18.83 -11.28
CA TYR A 88 3.43 17.92 -11.53
C TYR A 88 3.70 17.69 -13.02
N PRO A 89 2.68 17.46 -13.87
CA PRO A 89 2.94 17.26 -15.29
C PRO A 89 3.65 18.42 -15.97
N ASP A 90 3.34 19.66 -15.58
CA ASP A 90 3.94 20.85 -16.19
C ASP A 90 5.38 21.03 -15.72
N LEU A 91 5.66 20.78 -14.44
CA LEU A 91 7.02 20.74 -13.92
C LEU A 91 7.87 19.67 -14.60
N ILE A 92 7.34 18.43 -14.73
CA ILE A 92 8.04 17.32 -15.38
C ILE A 92 8.38 17.67 -16.84
N LYS A 93 7.43 18.21 -17.59
CA LYS A 93 7.66 18.66 -18.98
C LYS A 93 8.70 19.78 -19.06
N ALA A 94 8.63 20.75 -18.15
CA ALA A 94 9.58 21.85 -18.11
C ALA A 94 11.01 21.37 -17.87
N VAL A 95 11.21 20.41 -16.95
CA VAL A 95 12.53 19.79 -16.71
C VAL A 95 12.96 18.96 -17.92
N ALA A 96 12.10 18.08 -18.44
CA ALA A 96 12.43 17.24 -19.60
C ALA A 96 12.90 18.06 -20.81
N ASN A 97 12.26 19.22 -21.03
CA ASN A 97 12.62 20.13 -22.11
C ASN A 97 14.04 20.69 -22.01
N LYS A 98 14.57 20.84 -20.80
CA LYS A 98 15.94 21.32 -20.59
C LYS A 98 17.01 20.27 -20.92
N PHE A 99 16.62 19.00 -20.97
CA PHE A 99 17.45 17.85 -21.30
C PHE A 99 17.19 17.34 -22.74
N ASP A 100 16.61 18.20 -23.60
CA ASP A 100 16.27 17.87 -24.99
C ASP A 100 15.27 16.69 -25.14
N ALA A 101 14.52 16.39 -24.08
CA ALA A 101 13.56 15.28 -24.03
C ALA A 101 12.11 15.76 -23.97
N THR A 102 11.18 14.92 -24.40
CA THR A 102 9.73 15.20 -24.32
C THR A 102 9.10 14.46 -23.14
N ALA A 103 8.03 15.01 -22.56
CA ALA A 103 7.18 14.28 -21.64
C ALA A 103 5.70 14.51 -21.98
N GLN A 104 4.89 13.48 -21.87
CA GLN A 104 3.45 13.54 -22.18
C GLN A 104 2.65 12.88 -21.07
N VAL A 105 1.48 13.43 -20.77
CA VAL A 105 0.49 12.71 -19.96
C VAL A 105 -0.05 11.59 -20.83
N ALA A 106 0.39 10.37 -20.55
CA ALA A 106 0.02 9.18 -21.30
C ALA A 106 -1.41 8.74 -20.97
N GLY A 107 -1.85 8.98 -19.73
CA GLY A 107 -3.22 8.73 -19.33
C GLY A 107 -3.50 9.13 -17.88
N GLY A 108 -4.79 9.26 -17.58
CA GLY A 108 -5.29 9.39 -16.22
C GLY A 108 -5.70 8.02 -15.67
N VAL A 109 -5.48 7.81 -14.37
CA VAL A 109 -6.04 6.64 -13.65
C VAL A 109 -7.04 7.12 -12.60
N PRO A 110 -8.11 6.36 -12.31
CA PRO A 110 -9.08 6.79 -11.31
C PRO A 110 -8.44 6.83 -9.92
N ALA A 111 -8.75 7.87 -9.16
CA ALA A 111 -8.32 8.01 -7.77
C ALA A 111 -9.54 8.01 -6.86
N MET A 112 -9.85 6.84 -6.29
CA MET A 112 -10.83 6.70 -5.22
C MET A 112 -10.18 7.00 -3.87
N CYS A 113 -10.96 7.58 -2.94
CA CYS A 113 -10.57 7.70 -1.54
C CYS A 113 -11.43 6.82 -0.64
N ASP A 114 -10.77 5.92 0.08
CA ASP A 114 -11.41 5.08 1.08
C ASP A 114 -12.05 5.94 2.18
N GLY A 115 -11.41 7.03 2.58
CA GLY A 115 -11.97 7.96 3.56
C GLY A 115 -13.32 8.57 3.15
N VAL A 116 -13.56 8.77 1.84
CA VAL A 116 -14.83 9.30 1.31
C VAL A 116 -15.91 8.21 1.22
N THR A 117 -15.50 6.99 0.87
CA THR A 117 -16.42 5.87 0.63
C THR A 117 -16.71 5.03 1.89
N GLN A 118 -15.97 5.24 2.98
CA GLN A 118 -16.10 4.49 4.23
C GLN A 118 -17.55 4.43 4.75
N GLY A 119 -18.03 3.21 4.97
CA GLY A 119 -19.38 2.96 5.48
C GLY A 119 -20.51 3.28 4.48
N ARG A 120 -20.19 3.39 3.19
CA ARG A 120 -21.12 3.56 2.06
C ARG A 120 -20.90 2.44 1.04
N ASP A 121 -21.88 2.24 0.16
CA ASP A 121 -21.90 1.26 -0.92
C ASP A 121 -20.67 1.33 -1.84
N GLY A 122 -20.13 2.52 -2.08
CA GLY A 122 -18.93 2.71 -2.89
C GLY A 122 -17.68 2.01 -2.35
N MET A 123 -17.63 1.67 -1.06
CA MET A 123 -16.50 0.94 -0.46
C MET A 123 -16.36 -0.48 -1.03
N GLU A 124 -17.43 -1.08 -1.55
CA GLU A 124 -17.39 -2.37 -2.26
C GLU A 124 -16.56 -2.30 -3.56
N LEU A 125 -16.30 -1.09 -4.08
CA LEU A 125 -15.47 -0.86 -5.25
C LEU A 125 -14.03 -0.49 -4.91
N SER A 126 -13.72 -0.26 -3.63
CA SER A 126 -12.38 0.15 -3.19
C SER A 126 -11.32 -0.83 -3.66
N LEU A 127 -11.42 -2.11 -3.30
CA LEU A 127 -10.40 -3.09 -3.70
C LEU A 127 -10.33 -3.25 -5.22
N PHE A 128 -11.47 -3.32 -5.92
CA PHE A 128 -11.51 -3.44 -7.37
C PHE A 128 -10.97 -2.21 -8.11
N SER A 129 -10.97 -1.03 -7.49
CA SER A 129 -10.33 0.15 -8.08
C SER A 129 -8.84 -0.06 -8.30
N ARG A 130 -8.15 -0.86 -7.46
CA ARG A 130 -6.75 -1.27 -7.71
C ARG A 130 -6.60 -1.90 -9.09
N ASP A 131 -7.53 -2.80 -9.42
CA ASP A 131 -7.45 -3.59 -10.64
C ASP A 131 -7.81 -2.75 -11.87
N VAL A 132 -8.78 -1.84 -11.73
CA VAL A 132 -9.08 -0.84 -12.76
C VAL A 132 -7.87 0.07 -13.00
N ILE A 133 -7.17 0.51 -11.95
CA ILE A 133 -5.97 1.36 -12.08
C ILE A 133 -4.85 0.61 -12.80
N ALA A 134 -4.65 -0.67 -12.49
CA ALA A 134 -3.69 -1.50 -13.21
C ALA A 134 -4.02 -1.60 -14.70
N MET A 135 -5.29 -1.84 -15.03
CA MET A 135 -5.77 -1.88 -16.42
C MET A 135 -5.64 -0.50 -17.11
N SER A 136 -6.01 0.60 -16.45
CA SER A 136 -5.88 1.96 -16.98
C SER A 136 -4.42 2.34 -17.23
N THR A 137 -3.52 1.96 -16.32
CA THR A 137 -2.06 2.14 -16.50
C THR A 137 -1.58 1.37 -17.72
N ALA A 138 -2.01 0.13 -17.89
CA ALA A 138 -1.63 -0.68 -19.04
C ALA A 138 -2.16 -0.10 -20.36
N VAL A 139 -3.41 0.38 -20.39
CA VAL A 139 -4.00 1.07 -21.54
C VAL A 139 -3.19 2.32 -21.89
N ALA A 140 -2.83 3.15 -20.91
CA ALA A 140 -2.06 4.37 -21.12
C ALA A 140 -0.64 4.09 -21.66
N LEU A 141 0.03 3.05 -21.18
CA LEU A 141 1.37 2.68 -21.64
C LEU A 141 1.36 1.90 -22.97
N SER A 142 0.22 1.31 -23.36
CA SER A 142 0.08 0.59 -24.64
C SER A 142 0.18 1.47 -25.89
N HIS A 143 0.26 2.80 -25.73
CA HIS A 143 0.66 3.70 -26.82
C HIS A 143 2.07 3.39 -27.35
N ASP A 144 2.91 2.75 -26.53
CA ASP A 144 4.18 2.15 -26.96
C ASP A 144 5.10 3.18 -27.65
N VAL A 145 5.23 4.36 -27.06
CA VAL A 145 6.00 5.50 -27.60
C VAL A 145 6.93 6.13 -26.57
N PHE A 146 7.13 5.46 -25.42
CA PHE A 146 7.78 6.02 -24.23
C PHE A 146 9.06 5.27 -23.89
N ASP A 147 10.06 6.01 -23.41
CA ASP A 147 11.35 5.49 -22.98
C ASP A 147 11.48 5.40 -21.45
N GLY A 148 10.57 6.04 -20.71
CA GLY A 148 10.52 6.02 -19.25
C GLY A 148 9.16 6.50 -18.73
N VAL A 149 8.83 6.18 -17.49
CA VAL A 149 7.49 6.43 -16.92
C VAL A 149 7.56 7.05 -15.53
N PHE A 150 6.79 8.11 -15.30
CA PHE A 150 6.46 8.60 -13.96
C PHE A 150 5.05 8.17 -13.56
N CYS A 151 4.95 7.47 -12.44
CA CYS A 151 3.69 7.09 -11.81
C CYS A 151 3.38 8.09 -10.69
N LEU A 152 2.35 8.90 -10.88
CA LEU A 152 1.88 9.88 -9.89
C LEU A 152 0.69 9.27 -9.14
N GLY A 153 0.89 8.80 -7.91
CA GLY A 153 -0.18 8.23 -7.11
C GLY A 153 0.21 7.98 -5.65
N VAL A 154 -0.73 8.16 -4.72
CA VAL A 154 -0.48 8.00 -3.28
C VAL A 154 -1.48 7.10 -2.54
N CYS A 155 -2.78 7.33 -2.72
CA CYS A 155 -3.80 6.65 -1.90
C CYS A 155 -3.73 5.11 -1.97
N ASP A 156 -4.36 4.51 -0.97
CA ASP A 156 -4.38 3.09 -0.62
C ASP A 156 -4.30 2.12 -1.82
N LYS A 157 -5.25 2.19 -2.76
CA LYS A 157 -5.38 1.24 -3.87
C LYS A 157 -4.61 1.66 -5.13
N ILE A 158 -4.16 2.91 -5.17
CA ILE A 158 -3.61 3.53 -6.37
C ILE A 158 -2.17 3.09 -6.60
N VAL A 159 -1.31 3.14 -5.57
CA VAL A 159 0.08 2.70 -5.71
C VAL A 159 0.16 1.22 -6.11
N PRO A 160 -0.56 0.28 -5.47
CA PRO A 160 -0.54 -1.10 -5.92
C PRO A 160 -1.07 -1.28 -7.34
N GLY A 161 -2.14 -0.55 -7.73
CA GLY A 161 -2.67 -0.61 -9.09
C GLY A 161 -1.66 -0.10 -10.12
N LEU A 162 -1.04 1.05 -9.88
CA LEU A 162 0.01 1.62 -10.71
C LEU A 162 1.18 0.66 -10.86
N LEU A 163 1.68 0.07 -9.75
CA LEU A 163 2.79 -0.87 -9.81
C LEU A 163 2.46 -2.14 -10.58
N ILE A 164 1.28 -2.71 -10.38
CA ILE A 164 0.84 -3.91 -11.12
C ILE A 164 0.75 -3.61 -12.63
N GLY A 165 0.16 -2.48 -13.01
CA GLY A 165 0.08 -2.06 -14.41
C GLY A 165 1.46 -1.80 -15.01
N ALA A 166 2.32 -1.06 -14.29
CA ALA A 166 3.68 -0.72 -14.69
C ALA A 166 4.57 -1.96 -14.88
N LEU A 167 4.41 -3.00 -14.05
CA LEU A 167 5.17 -4.25 -14.16
C LEU A 167 4.93 -4.98 -15.48
N SER A 168 3.78 -4.78 -16.14
CA SER A 168 3.52 -5.30 -17.50
C SER A 168 4.45 -4.66 -18.55
N PHE A 169 4.95 -3.46 -18.26
CA PHE A 169 5.92 -2.69 -19.04
C PHE A 169 7.27 -2.63 -18.33
N GLY A 170 7.61 -3.66 -17.55
CA GLY A 170 8.79 -3.67 -16.68
C GLY A 170 10.14 -3.59 -17.38
N HIS A 171 10.17 -3.53 -18.72
CA HIS A 171 11.36 -3.25 -19.51
C HIS A 171 11.74 -1.76 -19.50
N LEU A 172 10.81 -0.87 -19.15
CA LEU A 172 11.04 0.57 -19.02
C LEU A 172 11.59 0.93 -17.63
N PRO A 173 12.39 2.00 -17.50
CA PRO A 173 12.62 2.66 -16.23
C PRO A 173 11.33 3.35 -15.77
N ILE A 174 10.92 3.08 -14.52
CA ILE A 174 9.66 3.58 -13.96
C ILE A 174 9.90 4.11 -12.55
N PHE A 175 9.59 5.39 -12.35
CA PHE A 175 9.78 6.08 -11.07
C PHE A 175 8.41 6.44 -10.48
N PHE A 176 8.25 6.22 -9.18
CA PHE A 176 7.07 6.67 -8.45
C PHE A 176 7.37 8.02 -7.81
N LEU A 177 6.48 9.00 -7.99
CA LEU A 177 6.66 10.33 -7.43
C LEU A 177 5.61 10.57 -6.34
N PRO A 178 6.01 10.61 -5.06
CA PRO A 178 5.09 10.88 -3.96
C PRO A 178 4.64 12.34 -3.95
N ALA A 179 3.35 12.60 -3.66
CA ALA A 179 2.87 13.96 -3.40
C ALA A 179 3.30 14.48 -2.02
N GLY A 180 3.39 13.58 -1.04
CA GLY A 180 3.66 13.89 0.36
C GLY A 180 2.42 13.90 1.27
N PRO A 181 2.63 13.83 2.60
CA PRO A 181 1.56 13.96 3.58
C PRO A 181 1.16 15.42 3.79
N MET A 182 -0.07 15.62 4.28
CA MET A 182 -0.48 16.87 4.92
C MET A 182 0.49 17.24 6.05
N GLN A 183 0.57 18.52 6.39
CA GLN A 183 1.22 18.93 7.64
C GLN A 183 0.45 18.39 8.85
N SER A 184 1.09 18.36 10.02
CA SER A 184 0.46 17.90 11.26
C SER A 184 -0.72 18.82 11.63
N GLY A 185 -1.90 18.22 11.78
CA GLY A 185 -3.12 18.90 12.24
C GLY A 185 -3.37 18.68 13.73
N ILE A 186 -4.64 18.56 14.12
CA ILE A 186 -4.98 18.22 15.51
C ILE A 186 -4.38 16.86 15.93
N PRO A 187 -4.05 16.66 17.22
CA PRO A 187 -3.52 15.38 17.69
C PRO A 187 -4.47 14.20 17.43
N ASN A 188 -3.94 13.10 16.88
CA ASN A 188 -4.72 11.91 16.54
C ASN A 188 -5.47 11.28 17.73
N LYS A 189 -4.93 11.39 18.96
CA LYS A 189 -5.60 10.95 20.20
C LYS A 189 -6.89 11.72 20.45
N GLU A 190 -6.87 13.03 20.21
CA GLU A 190 -8.04 13.89 20.41
C GLU A 190 -9.13 13.55 19.38
N LYS A 191 -8.73 13.36 18.11
CA LYS A 191 -9.62 12.85 17.06
C LYS A 191 -10.29 11.51 17.45
N ALA A 192 -9.50 10.53 17.89
CA ALA A 192 -10.01 9.22 18.30
C ALA A 192 -10.97 9.31 19.50
N ARG A 193 -10.64 10.16 20.49
CA ARG A 193 -11.50 10.42 21.66
C ARG A 193 -12.85 11.00 21.24
N ILE A 194 -12.87 11.96 20.31
CA ILE A 194 -14.11 12.57 19.81
C ILE A 194 -14.95 11.54 19.05
N ARG A 195 -14.35 10.67 18.23
CA ARG A 195 -15.05 9.55 17.57
C ARG A 195 -15.71 8.59 18.56
N GLN A 196 -15.01 8.22 19.63
CA GLN A 196 -15.55 7.36 20.68
C GLN A 196 -16.71 8.02 21.42
N LYS A 197 -16.56 9.29 21.80
CA LYS A 197 -17.65 10.07 22.41
C LYS A 197 -18.86 10.17 21.50
N PHE A 198 -18.66 10.35 20.19
CA PHE A 198 -19.77 10.40 19.24
C PHE A 198 -20.50 9.06 19.15
N ALA A 199 -19.75 7.94 19.11
CA ALA A 199 -20.34 6.59 19.12
C ALA A 199 -21.13 6.29 20.40
N GLN A 200 -20.80 6.95 21.51
CA GLN A 200 -21.53 6.90 22.79
C GLN A 200 -22.69 7.90 22.89
N GLY A 201 -22.89 8.76 21.87
CA GLY A 201 -23.90 9.83 21.89
C GLY A 201 -23.55 11.03 22.79
N LEU A 202 -22.28 11.18 23.17
CA LEU A 202 -21.79 12.22 24.11
C LEU A 202 -21.35 13.52 23.45
N VAL A 203 -21.23 13.58 22.12
CA VAL A 203 -20.91 14.80 21.36
C VAL A 203 -21.83 14.89 20.15
N SER A 204 -22.08 16.12 19.70
CA SER A 204 -22.90 16.40 18.53
C SER A 204 -22.21 16.02 17.21
N ARG A 205 -23.00 15.96 16.13
CA ARG A 205 -22.46 15.79 14.77
C ARG A 205 -21.59 16.96 14.33
N GLU A 206 -21.91 18.17 14.80
CA GLU A 206 -21.15 19.39 14.48
C GLU A 206 -19.75 19.35 15.10
N GLU A 207 -19.65 19.03 16.40
CA GLU A 207 -18.36 18.85 17.09
C GLU A 207 -17.51 17.75 16.45
N LEU A 208 -18.13 16.63 16.03
CA LEU A 208 -17.42 15.59 15.29
C LEU A 208 -16.87 16.11 13.97
N LEU A 209 -17.69 16.85 13.21
CA LEU A 209 -17.29 17.38 11.91
C LEU A 209 -16.16 18.41 12.01
N GLU A 210 -16.21 19.28 13.02
CA GLU A 210 -15.15 20.26 13.28
C GLU A 210 -13.82 19.56 13.55
N ALA A 211 -13.82 18.53 14.41
CA ALA A 211 -12.62 17.75 14.73
C ALA A 211 -12.06 16.97 13.52
N GLU A 212 -12.95 16.36 12.71
CA GLU A 212 -12.53 15.70 11.47
C GLU A 212 -11.94 16.71 10.47
N SER A 213 -12.54 17.89 10.33
CA SER A 213 -12.09 18.92 9.39
C SER A 213 -10.74 19.51 9.80
N ALA A 214 -10.51 19.71 11.11
CA ALA A 214 -9.21 20.15 11.63
C ALA A 214 -8.11 19.08 11.46
N SER A 215 -8.50 17.81 11.30
CA SER A 215 -7.56 16.74 10.94
C SER A 215 -7.19 16.77 9.45
N TYR A 216 -8.16 17.04 8.57
CA TYR A 216 -8.00 17.08 7.12
C TYR A 216 -7.96 18.52 6.58
N HIS A 217 -7.01 19.31 7.07
CA HIS A 217 -7.00 20.78 6.93
C HIS A 217 -6.20 21.33 5.73
N SER A 218 -5.43 20.49 5.03
CA SER A 218 -4.51 20.93 3.96
C SER A 218 -4.42 19.92 2.80
N ALA A 219 -3.73 20.24 1.72
CA ALA A 219 -3.45 19.24 0.68
C ALA A 219 -2.39 18.23 1.15
N GLY A 220 -2.40 17.06 0.55
CA GLY A 220 -1.52 15.94 0.88
C GLY A 220 -2.28 14.72 1.41
N THR A 221 -1.52 13.66 1.61
CA THR A 221 -2.01 12.38 2.14
C THR A 221 -2.30 12.48 3.62
N CYS A 222 -3.22 11.65 4.12
CA CYS A 222 -3.52 11.58 5.55
C CYS A 222 -2.23 11.43 6.38
N THR A 223 -2.17 12.06 7.56
CA THR A 223 -0.96 12.04 8.40
C THR A 223 -0.78 10.74 9.20
N PHE A 224 -1.83 9.92 9.33
CA PHE A 224 -1.74 8.64 10.01
C PHE A 224 -1.10 7.56 9.14
N TYR A 225 -0.45 6.59 9.78
CA TYR A 225 0.21 5.46 9.14
C TYR A 225 -0.78 4.35 8.74
N GLY A 226 -1.65 4.69 7.79
CA GLY A 226 -2.52 3.75 7.08
C GLY A 226 -1.84 3.16 5.85
N THR A 227 -2.64 2.55 4.98
CA THR A 227 -2.13 1.90 3.76
C THR A 227 -1.47 2.87 2.80
N ALA A 228 -2.00 4.09 2.63
CA ALA A 228 -1.41 5.09 1.73
C ALA A 228 0.06 5.42 2.11
N ASN A 229 0.33 5.70 3.39
CA ASN A 229 1.70 5.96 3.86
C ASN A 229 2.56 4.70 3.94
N SER A 230 1.96 3.53 4.19
CA SER A 230 2.65 2.25 4.07
C SER A 230 3.10 1.99 2.62
N ASN A 231 2.28 2.34 1.62
CA ASN A 231 2.66 2.28 0.20
C ASN A 231 3.84 3.21 -0.11
N GLN A 232 3.85 4.44 0.42
CA GLN A 232 4.96 5.37 0.19
C GLN A 232 6.27 4.82 0.78
N MET A 233 6.22 4.31 2.01
CA MET A 233 7.33 3.60 2.63
C MET A 233 7.78 2.41 1.77
N LEU A 234 6.85 1.60 1.26
CA LEU A 234 7.16 0.45 0.42
C LEU A 234 7.88 0.86 -0.86
N MET A 235 7.40 1.90 -1.56
CA MET A 235 8.05 2.36 -2.79
C MET A 235 9.47 2.86 -2.52
N GLU A 236 9.73 3.51 -1.37
CA GLU A 236 11.08 3.96 -1.04
C GLU A 236 12.01 2.81 -0.65
N ILE A 237 11.58 1.91 0.24
CA ILE A 237 12.43 0.78 0.66
C ILE A 237 12.66 -0.24 -0.46
N MET A 238 11.75 -0.31 -1.43
CA MET A 238 11.90 -1.10 -2.66
C MET A 238 12.73 -0.38 -3.73
N GLY A 239 13.21 0.83 -3.46
CA GLY A 239 14.08 1.58 -4.37
C GLY A 239 13.38 2.18 -5.58
N LEU A 240 12.08 2.50 -5.48
CA LEU A 240 11.24 3.08 -6.54
C LEU A 240 10.95 4.59 -6.36
N HIS A 241 11.24 5.13 -5.18
CA HIS A 241 11.26 6.56 -4.88
C HIS A 241 12.70 7.08 -4.80
N LEU A 242 12.89 8.39 -4.97
CA LEU A 242 14.16 9.01 -4.59
C LEU A 242 14.37 8.91 -3.07
N PRO A 243 15.62 8.75 -2.60
CA PRO A 243 15.93 8.70 -1.16
C PRO A 243 15.37 9.90 -0.39
N GLY A 244 14.63 9.62 0.68
CA GLY A 244 14.01 10.58 1.60
C GLY A 244 12.83 11.36 1.03
N SER A 245 12.27 10.95 -0.12
CA SER A 245 11.23 11.72 -0.79
C SER A 245 9.80 11.41 -0.33
N SER A 246 9.53 10.28 0.33
CA SER A 246 8.16 9.82 0.62
C SER A 246 7.35 10.79 1.49
N PHE A 247 7.98 11.39 2.50
CA PHE A 247 7.28 12.13 3.55
C PHE A 247 7.54 13.64 3.53
N ILE A 248 8.10 14.19 2.45
CA ILE A 248 8.21 15.64 2.26
C ILE A 248 6.84 16.21 1.91
N ASN A 249 6.41 17.27 2.60
CA ASN A 249 5.09 17.88 2.40
C ASN A 249 4.94 18.46 0.97
N PRO A 250 3.71 18.47 0.42
CA PRO A 250 3.43 19.14 -0.85
C PRO A 250 3.63 20.66 -0.72
N TYR A 251 3.72 21.34 -1.86
CA TYR A 251 3.85 22.81 -1.94
C TYR A 251 5.07 23.36 -1.18
N THR A 252 6.16 22.61 -1.21
CA THR A 252 7.46 23.05 -0.69
C THR A 252 8.47 23.06 -1.81
N GLU A 253 9.44 23.98 -1.76
CA GLU A 253 10.53 24.01 -2.75
C GLU A 253 11.32 22.69 -2.78
N LEU A 254 11.43 22.00 -1.64
CA LEU A 254 12.08 20.69 -1.55
C LEU A 254 11.30 19.63 -2.33
N ARG A 255 9.96 19.66 -2.28
CA ARG A 255 9.12 18.76 -3.08
C ARG A 255 9.32 19.01 -4.57
N ASP A 256 9.29 20.26 -5.01
CA ASP A 256 9.49 20.59 -6.42
C ASP A 256 10.89 20.20 -6.90
N GLY A 257 11.90 20.45 -6.06
CA GLY A 257 13.27 20.03 -6.32
C GLY A 257 13.43 18.51 -6.41
N LEU A 258 12.74 17.73 -5.58
CA LEU A 258 12.74 16.26 -5.64
C LEU A 258 12.06 15.75 -6.91
N THR A 259 10.93 16.35 -7.31
CA THR A 259 10.26 16.04 -8.57
C THR A 259 11.18 16.32 -9.77
N ALA A 260 11.85 17.48 -9.79
CA ALA A 260 12.82 17.82 -10.82
C ALA A 260 14.03 16.85 -10.84
N SER A 261 14.57 16.53 -9.67
CA SER A 261 15.70 15.60 -9.52
C SER A 261 15.36 14.20 -10.02
N ALA A 262 14.11 13.75 -9.86
CA ALA A 262 13.67 12.45 -10.36
C ALA A 262 13.65 12.42 -11.90
N VAL A 263 13.23 13.53 -12.52
CA VAL A 263 13.25 13.70 -13.98
C VAL A 263 14.67 13.71 -14.52
N GLU A 264 15.54 14.51 -13.91
CA GLU A 264 16.97 14.56 -14.24
C GLU A 264 17.65 13.19 -14.08
N THR A 265 17.38 12.48 -12.99
CA THR A 265 17.95 11.15 -12.73
C THR A 265 17.56 10.17 -13.83
N MET A 266 16.29 10.11 -14.21
CA MET A 266 15.83 9.23 -15.27
C MET A 266 16.42 9.61 -16.63
N LEU A 267 16.44 10.90 -16.97
CA LEU A 267 16.96 11.37 -18.26
C LEU A 267 18.46 11.13 -18.38
N THR A 268 19.24 11.38 -17.33
CA THR A 268 20.67 11.08 -17.31
C THR A 268 20.91 9.59 -17.58
N GLN A 269 20.13 8.70 -16.95
CA GLN A 269 20.23 7.26 -17.20
C GLN A 269 19.88 6.87 -18.64
N LEU A 270 18.85 7.50 -19.22
CA LEU A 270 18.42 7.22 -20.59
C LEU A 270 19.40 7.77 -21.65
N LEU A 271 20.00 8.93 -21.41
CA LEU A 271 20.90 9.63 -22.33
C LEU A 271 22.33 9.09 -22.29
N ASP A 272 22.84 8.69 -21.12
CA ASP A 272 24.21 8.17 -20.95
C ASP A 272 24.41 6.76 -21.56
N GLY A 273 23.41 6.19 -22.23
CA GLY A 273 23.46 4.85 -22.82
C GLY A 273 23.52 3.70 -21.82
N LYS A 274 23.53 4.01 -20.51
CA LYS A 274 23.31 3.04 -19.42
C LYS A 274 21.81 2.81 -19.30
N SER A 275 21.19 2.14 -20.29
CA SER A 275 19.75 1.82 -20.33
C SER A 275 19.17 1.79 -18.91
N GLY A 276 18.41 2.84 -18.55
CA GLY A 276 18.05 3.10 -17.15
C GLY A 276 17.49 1.86 -16.48
N ASN A 277 17.73 1.71 -15.17
CA ASN A 277 17.38 0.49 -14.45
C ASN A 277 15.90 0.16 -14.68
N ALA A 278 15.66 -0.89 -15.46
CA ALA A 278 14.31 -1.28 -15.83
C ALA A 278 13.57 -1.73 -14.56
N LEU A 279 12.27 -1.48 -14.49
CA LEU A 279 11.47 -1.85 -13.32
C LEU A 279 11.59 -3.35 -12.98
N ALA A 280 11.70 -4.22 -14.00
CA ALA A 280 11.90 -5.66 -13.81
C ALA A 280 13.23 -6.03 -13.17
N ASP A 281 14.26 -5.19 -13.33
CA ASP A 281 15.58 -5.36 -12.74
C ASP A 281 15.60 -4.86 -11.28
N ILE A 282 14.71 -3.92 -10.93
CA ILE A 282 14.53 -3.38 -9.57
C ILE A 282 13.61 -4.29 -8.75
N VAL A 283 12.42 -4.63 -9.26
CA VAL A 283 11.44 -5.46 -8.54
C VAL A 283 11.80 -6.93 -8.69
N SER A 284 12.51 -7.43 -7.69
CA SER A 284 12.96 -8.82 -7.53
C SER A 284 12.40 -9.45 -6.26
N GLU A 285 12.64 -10.75 -6.06
CA GLU A 285 12.35 -11.47 -4.83
C GLU A 285 12.95 -10.77 -3.61
N LYS A 286 14.23 -10.36 -3.68
CA LYS A 286 14.93 -9.65 -2.60
C LYS A 286 14.31 -8.30 -2.30
N THR A 287 13.93 -7.56 -3.35
CA THR A 287 13.26 -6.26 -3.21
C THR A 287 11.88 -6.40 -2.56
N VAL A 288 11.12 -7.43 -2.93
CA VAL A 288 9.84 -7.75 -2.28
C VAL A 288 10.04 -8.12 -0.80
N ILE A 289 11.09 -8.89 -0.47
CA ILE A 289 11.45 -9.18 0.93
C ILE A 289 11.83 -7.90 1.69
N ASN A 290 12.61 -6.99 1.09
CA ASN A 290 12.91 -5.69 1.71
C ASN A 290 11.63 -4.88 1.98
N GLY A 291 10.67 -4.89 1.03
CA GLY A 291 9.35 -4.30 1.23
C GLY A 291 8.60 -4.90 2.43
N LEU A 292 8.61 -6.23 2.57
CA LEU A 292 8.01 -6.91 3.72
C LEU A 292 8.70 -6.57 5.04
N VAL A 293 10.03 -6.51 5.06
CA VAL A 293 10.80 -6.09 6.24
C VAL A 293 10.46 -4.65 6.62
N GLY A 294 10.36 -3.75 5.65
CA GLY A 294 9.89 -2.37 5.86
C GLY A 294 8.49 -2.34 6.49
N LEU A 295 7.53 -3.08 5.91
CA LEU A 295 6.16 -3.16 6.42
C LEU A 295 6.10 -3.63 7.88
N LEU A 296 6.89 -4.65 8.22
CA LEU A 296 6.92 -5.25 9.56
C LEU A 296 7.60 -4.31 10.57
N SER A 297 8.73 -3.72 10.18
CA SER A 297 9.51 -2.84 11.06
C SER A 297 8.81 -1.52 11.37
N THR A 298 7.92 -1.06 10.48
CA THR A 298 7.11 0.15 10.71
C THR A 298 5.73 -0.14 11.28
N GLY A 299 5.35 -1.42 11.41
CA GLY A 299 3.99 -1.79 11.78
C GLY A 299 2.97 -1.24 10.76
N GLY A 300 3.23 -1.44 9.47
CA GLY A 300 2.39 -0.98 8.36
C GLY A 300 1.05 -1.69 8.21
N SER A 301 0.25 -1.23 7.26
CA SER A 301 -1.15 -1.65 7.08
C SER A 301 -1.30 -3.13 6.71
N THR A 302 -2.25 -3.83 7.33
CA THR A 302 -2.57 -5.23 7.00
C THR A 302 -3.14 -5.41 5.59
N ASN A 303 -3.63 -4.36 4.93
CA ASN A 303 -4.04 -4.42 3.52
C ASN A 303 -2.90 -4.91 2.60
N HIS A 304 -1.65 -4.75 3.02
CA HIS A 304 -0.48 -5.27 2.30
C HIS A 304 -0.37 -6.79 2.33
N ALA A 305 -1.09 -7.49 3.21
CA ALA A 305 -1.26 -8.94 3.11
C ALA A 305 -1.93 -9.33 1.77
N ILE A 306 -2.65 -8.41 1.13
CA ILE A 306 -3.28 -8.60 -0.18
C ILE A 306 -2.48 -7.86 -1.25
N HIS A 307 -2.13 -6.59 -1.02
CA HIS A 307 -1.47 -5.77 -2.03
C HIS A 307 -0.05 -6.24 -2.35
N LEU A 308 0.78 -6.63 -1.37
CA LEU A 308 2.13 -7.13 -1.68
C LEU A 308 2.08 -8.46 -2.42
N VAL A 309 1.13 -9.35 -2.10
CA VAL A 309 0.94 -10.61 -2.83
C VAL A 309 0.61 -10.30 -4.30
N ALA A 310 -0.32 -9.38 -4.54
CA ALA A 310 -0.71 -8.96 -5.88
C ALA A 310 0.44 -8.31 -6.67
N MET A 311 1.16 -7.37 -6.05
CA MET A 311 2.29 -6.67 -6.68
C MET A 311 3.45 -7.63 -6.97
N ALA A 312 3.79 -8.51 -6.03
CA ALA A 312 4.82 -9.53 -6.24
C ALA A 312 4.45 -10.48 -7.38
N LYS A 313 3.19 -10.96 -7.41
CA LYS A 313 2.70 -11.86 -8.46
C LYS A 313 2.81 -11.22 -9.86
N ALA A 314 2.56 -9.91 -9.97
CA ALA A 314 2.73 -9.16 -11.22
C ALA A 314 4.18 -9.13 -11.75
N ALA A 315 5.16 -9.30 -10.85
CA ALA A 315 6.59 -9.43 -11.19
C ALA A 315 7.05 -10.90 -11.30
N GLY A 316 6.13 -11.87 -11.30
CA GLY A 316 6.43 -13.30 -11.28
C GLY A 316 6.96 -13.82 -9.94
N VAL A 317 6.85 -13.05 -8.85
CA VAL A 317 7.30 -13.42 -7.50
C VAL A 317 6.11 -13.92 -6.67
N GLN A 318 6.26 -15.07 -6.03
CA GLN A 318 5.23 -15.70 -5.22
C GLN A 318 5.57 -15.61 -3.74
N ILE A 319 4.85 -14.77 -2.99
CA ILE A 319 4.89 -14.70 -1.52
C ILE A 319 3.58 -15.20 -0.91
N THR A 320 3.65 -15.75 0.30
CA THR A 320 2.51 -16.25 1.06
C THR A 320 2.43 -15.56 2.42
N TRP A 321 1.28 -15.63 3.09
CA TRP A 321 1.15 -15.13 4.46
C TRP A 321 2.05 -15.85 5.46
N LYS A 322 2.44 -17.10 5.18
CA LYS A 322 3.45 -17.79 5.98
C LYS A 322 4.81 -17.11 5.89
N ASP A 323 5.21 -16.64 4.71
CA ASP A 323 6.48 -15.89 4.57
C ASP A 323 6.42 -14.57 5.35
N MET A 324 5.27 -13.88 5.30
CA MET A 324 5.07 -12.65 6.07
C MET A 324 5.13 -12.90 7.58
N ALA A 325 4.51 -13.97 8.07
CA ALA A 325 4.53 -14.35 9.48
C ALA A 325 5.93 -14.79 9.93
N ASP A 326 6.61 -15.64 9.16
CA ASP A 326 7.98 -16.11 9.44
C ASP A 326 9.00 -14.96 9.48
N LEU A 327 8.81 -13.92 8.66
CA LEU A 327 9.60 -12.67 8.75
C LEU A 327 9.21 -11.84 9.97
N SER A 328 7.91 -11.75 10.28
CA SER A 328 7.43 -10.98 11.44
C SER A 328 7.98 -11.48 12.76
N GLU A 329 8.31 -12.78 12.87
CA GLU A 329 8.93 -13.39 14.06
C GLU A 329 10.29 -12.77 14.41
N VAL A 330 11.03 -12.28 13.40
CA VAL A 330 12.42 -11.84 13.57
C VAL A 330 12.63 -10.36 13.26
N VAL A 331 11.79 -9.74 12.44
CA VAL A 331 11.93 -8.32 12.09
C VAL A 331 11.46 -7.46 13.26
N PRO A 332 12.32 -6.59 13.83
CA PRO A 332 11.95 -5.77 14.97
C PRO A 332 11.02 -4.63 14.58
N LEU A 333 10.06 -4.30 15.46
CA LEU A 333 9.24 -3.10 15.34
C LEU A 333 10.04 -1.88 15.82
N LEU A 334 10.38 -0.98 14.89
CA LEU A 334 11.23 0.19 15.12
C LEU A 334 10.46 1.50 15.20
N THR A 335 9.15 1.52 14.86
CA THR A 335 8.37 2.76 14.84
C THR A 335 7.09 2.70 15.67
N ARG A 336 6.66 3.87 16.18
CA ARG A 336 5.37 4.09 16.83
C ARG A 336 4.62 5.27 16.21
N ILE A 337 4.23 5.08 14.95
CA ILE A 337 3.40 6.04 14.20
C ILE A 337 1.92 5.69 14.43
N TYR A 338 1.08 6.69 14.68
CA TYR A 338 -0.37 6.53 14.82
C TYR A 338 -0.92 5.76 13.61
N PRO A 339 -1.65 4.65 13.81
CA PRO A 339 -2.38 4.27 15.04
C PRO A 339 -1.59 3.48 16.09
N ASN A 340 -0.38 3.00 15.79
CA ASN A 340 0.44 2.21 16.74
C ASN A 340 1.08 3.06 17.85
N GLY A 341 1.09 4.38 17.68
CA GLY A 341 1.59 5.35 18.65
C GLY A 341 0.85 6.68 18.57
N HIS A 342 1.48 7.74 19.04
CA HIS A 342 0.87 9.08 19.08
C HIS A 342 1.36 10.01 17.97
N ALA A 343 2.59 9.81 17.50
CA ALA A 343 3.21 10.57 16.44
C ALA A 343 2.55 10.31 15.08
N ASP A 344 2.51 11.31 14.22
CA ASP A 344 2.11 11.13 12.82
C ASP A 344 3.34 10.94 11.91
N VAL A 345 3.12 10.79 10.59
CA VAL A 345 4.24 10.58 9.66
C VAL A 345 5.20 11.77 9.54
N ASN A 346 4.76 12.99 9.85
CA ASN A 346 5.64 14.16 9.86
C ASN A 346 6.60 14.09 11.05
N HIS A 347 6.10 13.69 12.22
CA HIS A 347 6.94 13.44 13.39
C HIS A 347 7.92 12.29 13.16
N PHE A 348 7.50 11.21 12.48
CA PHE A 348 8.41 10.14 12.06
C PHE A 348 9.53 10.65 11.14
N GLN A 349 9.17 11.48 10.14
CA GLN A 349 10.17 12.09 9.25
C GLN A 349 11.16 12.96 10.05
N ALA A 350 10.67 13.77 10.98
CA ALA A 350 11.52 14.61 11.85
C ALA A 350 12.40 13.81 12.81
N ALA A 351 11.99 12.61 13.24
CA ALA A 351 12.77 11.75 14.14
C ALA A 351 13.97 11.06 13.44
N GLY A 352 14.06 11.15 12.11
CA GLY A 352 15.10 10.52 11.26
C GLY A 352 14.55 9.89 9.99
N GLY A 353 13.23 9.65 9.93
CA GLY A 353 12.52 9.23 8.72
C GLY A 353 12.99 7.90 8.11
N MET A 354 12.72 7.76 6.81
CA MET A 354 13.05 6.56 6.05
C MET A 354 14.55 6.27 5.98
N GLY A 355 15.38 7.32 5.85
CA GLY A 355 16.81 7.13 5.69
C GLY A 355 17.47 6.53 6.94
N PHE A 356 17.10 7.00 8.14
CA PHE A 356 17.53 6.37 9.40
C PHE A 356 17.04 4.92 9.50
N LEU A 357 15.75 4.69 9.23
CA LEU A 357 15.15 3.36 9.27
C LEU A 357 15.87 2.35 8.35
N MET A 358 16.12 2.75 7.10
CA MET A 358 16.78 1.90 6.10
C MET A 358 18.23 1.62 6.48
N ARG A 359 18.96 2.61 7.02
CA ARG A 359 20.31 2.40 7.55
C ARG A 359 20.32 1.37 8.66
N GLU A 360 19.48 1.53 9.68
CA GLU A 360 19.40 0.63 10.84
C GLU A 360 19.07 -0.80 10.42
N LEU A 361 18.09 -0.99 9.53
CA LEU A 361 17.72 -2.31 9.05
C LEU A 361 18.80 -2.93 8.15
N ARG A 362 19.42 -2.16 7.25
CA ARG A 362 20.52 -2.64 6.39
C ARG A 362 21.71 -3.08 7.24
N ASP A 363 22.16 -2.23 8.16
CA ASP A 363 23.34 -2.46 8.97
C ASP A 363 23.11 -3.57 10.00
N GLY A 364 21.86 -3.70 10.50
CA GLY A 364 21.40 -4.83 11.32
C GLY A 364 21.25 -6.15 10.56
N GLY A 365 21.47 -6.18 9.23
CA GLY A 365 21.35 -7.39 8.43
C GLY A 365 19.90 -7.79 8.12
N PHE A 366 18.95 -6.87 8.21
CA PHE A 366 17.53 -7.11 7.90
C PHE A 366 17.17 -6.85 6.44
N LEU A 367 17.95 -6.05 5.71
CA LEU A 367 17.72 -5.76 4.28
C LEU A 367 18.79 -6.39 3.40
N HIS A 368 18.35 -6.88 2.24
CA HIS A 368 19.22 -7.21 1.12
C HIS A 368 19.81 -5.93 0.55
N ASN A 369 21.15 -5.79 0.58
CA ASN A 369 21.86 -4.65 -0.03
C ASN A 369 22.32 -4.94 -1.47
N ASP A 370 22.21 -6.18 -1.94
CA ASP A 370 22.56 -6.59 -3.30
C ASP A 370 21.32 -6.54 -4.22
N VAL A 371 20.71 -5.36 -4.28
CA VAL A 371 19.52 -5.03 -5.08
C VAL A 371 19.79 -3.86 -5.99
N LYS A 372 18.95 -3.66 -7.00
CA LYS A 372 18.95 -2.44 -7.83
C LYS A 372 17.85 -1.50 -7.37
N THR A 373 18.06 -0.21 -7.58
CA THR A 373 17.13 0.87 -7.28
C THR A 373 17.10 1.86 -8.44
N ILE A 374 16.18 2.83 -8.39
CA ILE A 374 16.12 3.91 -9.37
C ILE A 374 17.36 4.83 -9.35
N VAL A 375 18.21 4.77 -8.31
CA VAL A 375 19.44 5.58 -8.19
C VAL A 375 20.72 4.75 -8.28
N GLY A 376 20.63 3.46 -8.63
CA GLY A 376 21.80 2.60 -8.83
C GLY A 376 21.73 1.29 -8.05
N GLU A 377 22.89 0.66 -7.83
CA GLU A 377 22.99 -0.58 -7.08
C GLU A 377 23.13 -0.32 -5.57
N GLY A 378 22.50 -1.18 -4.79
CA GLY A 378 22.49 -1.14 -3.33
C GLY A 378 21.62 -0.05 -2.73
N LEU A 379 21.61 -0.02 -1.39
CA LEU A 379 20.77 0.85 -0.57
C LEU A 379 21.55 1.99 0.08
N ASP A 380 22.83 2.19 -0.27
CA ASP A 380 23.67 3.21 0.35
C ASP A 380 23.16 4.64 0.10
N ALA A 381 22.62 4.90 -1.09
CA ALA A 381 21.97 6.18 -1.38
C ALA A 381 20.73 6.42 -0.50
N TYR A 382 20.09 5.36 -0.01
CA TYR A 382 18.92 5.42 0.86
C TYR A 382 19.26 5.56 2.34
N THR A 383 20.53 5.75 2.69
CA THR A 383 20.95 6.18 4.04
C THR A 383 21.29 7.67 4.08
N MET A 384 20.75 8.42 3.11
CA MET A 384 20.92 9.87 2.96
C MET A 384 19.55 10.55 3.00
N GLU A 385 19.50 11.80 3.42
CA GLU A 385 18.29 12.63 3.40
C GLU A 385 18.43 13.86 2.47
N PRO A 386 17.36 14.25 1.76
CA PRO A 386 17.38 15.40 0.87
C PRO A 386 17.18 16.70 1.66
N LEU A 387 18.01 17.70 1.40
CA LEU A 387 17.89 19.05 1.93
C LEU A 387 17.99 20.08 0.80
N LEU A 388 17.40 21.25 1.02
CA LEU A 388 17.64 22.38 0.14
C LEU A 388 19.08 22.88 0.29
N ASP A 389 19.78 23.07 -0.83
CA ASP A 389 21.02 23.82 -0.85
C ASP A 389 20.73 25.32 -0.90
N ILE A 390 20.88 25.98 0.25
CA ILE A 390 20.67 27.43 0.42
C ILE A 390 21.60 28.29 -0.46
N ASN A 391 22.65 27.69 -1.02
CA ASN A 391 23.58 28.39 -1.92
C ASN A 391 23.17 28.27 -3.40
N SER A 392 22.12 27.51 -3.72
CA SER A 392 21.60 27.35 -5.08
C SER A 392 20.25 28.05 -5.25
N ASN A 393 20.15 28.87 -6.30
CA ASN A 393 18.90 29.52 -6.71
C ASN A 393 18.16 28.73 -7.82
N VAL A 394 18.64 27.53 -8.18
CA VAL A 394 18.12 26.73 -9.30
C VAL A 394 17.26 25.58 -8.77
N ILE A 395 15.95 25.81 -8.63
CA ILE A 395 14.97 24.77 -8.22
C ILE A 395 14.81 23.71 -9.32
N ILE A 396 14.87 24.14 -10.58
CA ILE A 396 14.69 23.31 -11.77
C ILE A 396 16.04 23.21 -12.46
N SER A 397 16.79 22.11 -12.26
CA SER A 397 18.07 21.89 -12.94
C SER A 397 17.92 21.97 -14.46
N ASP A 398 18.94 22.52 -15.11
CA ASP A 398 19.17 22.41 -16.55
C ASP A 398 20.46 21.61 -16.79
N ASN A 399 20.86 21.44 -18.04
CA ASN A 399 22.13 20.81 -18.41
C ASN A 399 23.40 21.59 -17.91
N GLN A 400 23.29 22.58 -17.02
CA GLN A 400 24.40 23.45 -16.59
C GLN A 400 24.72 23.45 -15.07
N GLY A 401 24.04 22.68 -14.21
CA GLY A 401 24.49 22.57 -12.81
C GLY A 401 23.51 21.91 -11.82
N PRO A 402 23.98 21.58 -10.60
CA PRO A 402 23.23 20.74 -9.67
C PRO A 402 21.96 21.42 -9.15
N ALA A 403 20.90 20.61 -9.03
CA ALA A 403 19.62 20.98 -8.45
C ALA A 403 19.75 21.56 -7.03
N LYS A 404 18.75 22.35 -6.60
CA LYS A 404 18.62 22.85 -5.21
C LYS A 404 18.49 21.74 -4.16
N VAL A 405 18.52 20.46 -4.53
CA VAL A 405 18.46 19.33 -3.59
C VAL A 405 19.85 18.72 -3.44
N LYS A 406 20.34 18.64 -2.20
CA LYS A 406 21.54 17.88 -1.84
C LYS A 406 21.17 16.73 -0.92
N TRP A 407 21.83 15.60 -1.07
CA TRP A 407 21.69 14.46 -0.17
C TRP A 407 22.80 14.50 0.86
N VAL A 408 22.42 14.55 2.13
CA VAL A 408 23.36 14.53 3.27
C VAL A 408 23.19 13.24 4.07
N PRO A 409 24.21 12.77 4.81
CA PRO A 409 24.06 11.62 5.68
C PRO A 409 22.94 11.84 6.71
N VAL A 410 22.12 10.82 6.93
CA VAL A 410 21.07 10.85 7.97
C VAL A 410 21.68 10.97 9.37
N PRO A 411 20.93 11.47 10.38
CA PRO A 411 21.42 11.59 11.75
C PRO A 411 21.98 10.26 12.30
N GLU A 412 23.11 10.30 13.01
CA GLU A 412 23.71 9.09 13.59
C GLU A 412 22.77 8.36 14.57
N ASN A 413 21.99 9.12 15.34
CA ASN A 413 21.01 8.61 16.30
C ASN A 413 19.61 9.12 15.95
N SER A 414 18.57 8.40 16.37
CA SER A 414 17.21 8.94 16.25
C SER A 414 17.09 10.21 17.10
N LEU A 415 16.37 11.20 16.57
CA LEU A 415 16.08 12.43 17.28
C LEU A 415 14.90 12.29 18.25
N ASP A 416 14.14 11.19 18.17
CA ASP A 416 13.06 10.86 19.09
C ASP A 416 12.81 9.34 19.16
N GLU A 417 13.40 8.68 20.17
CA GLU A 417 13.22 7.25 20.43
C GLU A 417 11.82 6.87 20.97
N GLU A 418 10.92 7.82 21.23
CA GLU A 418 9.51 7.50 21.45
C GLU A 418 8.78 7.21 20.14
N VAL A 419 9.34 7.64 19.00
CA VAL A 419 8.75 7.50 17.66
C VAL A 419 9.52 6.53 16.78
N LEU A 420 10.86 6.60 16.75
CA LEU A 420 11.73 5.81 15.88
C LEU A 420 12.94 5.32 16.67
N ARG A 421 13.18 4.00 16.69
CA ARG A 421 14.28 3.41 17.47
C ARG A 421 15.30 2.68 16.61
N PRO A 422 16.57 2.60 17.06
CA PRO A 422 17.57 1.76 16.42
C PRO A 422 17.24 0.27 16.58
N VAL A 423 17.82 -0.57 15.71
CA VAL A 423 17.65 -2.04 15.77
C VAL A 423 18.12 -2.62 17.10
N ALA A 424 19.10 -2.00 17.76
CA ALA A 424 19.63 -2.43 19.05
C ALA A 424 18.63 -2.25 20.22
N ASN A 425 17.65 -1.35 20.09
CA ASN A 425 16.66 -1.04 21.13
C ASN A 425 15.23 -0.97 20.54
N PRO A 426 14.69 -2.04 19.96
CA PRO A 426 13.42 -1.95 19.25
C PRO A 426 12.24 -1.83 20.23
N PHE A 427 11.08 -1.34 19.77
CA PHE A 427 9.85 -1.34 20.58
C PHE A 427 9.35 -2.75 20.85
N ASN A 428 9.51 -3.62 19.87
CA ASN A 428 9.25 -5.05 19.99
C ASN A 428 10.24 -5.81 19.10
N LYS A 429 10.66 -7.00 19.53
CA LYS A 429 11.57 -7.86 18.76
C LYS A 429 10.90 -8.51 17.53
N GLN A 430 9.58 -8.40 17.42
CA GLN A 430 8.76 -8.89 16.31
C GLN A 430 7.86 -7.78 15.73
N GLY A 431 7.55 -7.86 14.44
CA GLY A 431 6.79 -6.86 13.68
C GLY A 431 5.28 -6.86 13.95
N GLY A 432 4.78 -7.91 14.62
CA GLY A 432 3.41 -8.01 15.10
C GLY A 432 2.36 -8.36 14.03
N LEU A 433 2.75 -8.87 12.86
CA LEU A 433 1.83 -9.50 11.90
C LEU A 433 1.88 -11.02 12.07
N GLN A 434 0.75 -11.67 12.29
CA GLN A 434 0.69 -13.10 12.54
C GLN A 434 -0.29 -13.78 11.59
N LEU A 435 0.02 -15.02 11.23
CA LEU A 435 -0.88 -15.93 10.53
C LEU A 435 -1.68 -16.72 11.57
N LEU A 436 -3.00 -16.67 11.46
CA LEU A 436 -3.90 -17.56 12.18
C LEU A 436 -4.30 -18.70 11.26
N ASN A 437 -4.28 -19.92 11.78
CA ASN A 437 -4.69 -21.12 11.07
C ASN A 437 -5.50 -22.04 11.99
N GLY A 438 -6.50 -22.72 11.46
CA GLY A 438 -7.29 -23.70 12.19
C GLY A 438 -8.47 -24.20 11.38
N ASN A 439 -9.45 -24.82 12.03
CA ASN A 439 -10.62 -25.39 11.36
C ASN A 439 -11.54 -24.33 10.74
N LEU A 440 -11.38 -23.05 11.09
CA LEU A 440 -12.07 -21.95 10.41
C LEU A 440 -11.40 -21.51 9.09
N GLY A 441 -10.14 -21.87 8.86
CA GLY A 441 -9.36 -21.46 7.70
C GLY A 441 -8.09 -20.69 8.08
N LYS A 442 -7.59 -19.87 7.15
CA LYS A 442 -6.41 -19.03 7.32
C LYS A 442 -6.81 -17.56 7.39
N ALA A 443 -6.27 -16.82 8.34
CA ALA A 443 -6.50 -15.38 8.48
C ALA A 443 -5.21 -14.67 8.88
N VAL A 444 -5.18 -13.35 8.70
CA VAL A 444 -4.10 -12.52 9.25
C VAL A 444 -4.61 -11.71 10.43
N ILE A 445 -3.73 -11.46 11.40
CA ILE A 445 -3.99 -10.59 12.53
C ILE A 445 -2.78 -9.70 12.77
N LYS A 446 -3.03 -8.46 13.19
CA LYS A 446 -1.99 -7.54 13.64
C LYS A 446 -2.10 -7.30 15.13
N VAL A 447 -1.06 -7.67 15.86
CA VAL A 447 -0.99 -7.60 17.33
C VAL A 447 -0.11 -6.46 17.83
N SER A 448 0.46 -5.64 16.94
CA SER A 448 1.38 -4.55 17.31
C SER A 448 0.79 -3.53 18.29
N ALA A 449 -0.53 -3.33 18.26
CA ALA A 449 -1.27 -2.44 19.16
C ALA A 449 -2.20 -3.19 20.14
N VAL A 450 -2.19 -4.52 20.14
CA VAL A 450 -3.05 -5.36 21.00
C VAL A 450 -2.25 -5.75 22.24
N GLN A 451 -2.73 -5.32 23.41
CA GLN A 451 -2.09 -5.69 24.69
C GLN A 451 -2.12 -7.21 24.87
N GLU A 452 -1.08 -7.77 25.48
CA GLU A 452 -0.89 -9.24 25.62
C GLU A 452 -2.11 -9.95 26.20
N GLN A 453 -2.75 -9.37 27.23
CA GLN A 453 -3.98 -9.89 27.84
C GLN A 453 -5.20 -9.98 26.90
N HIS A 454 -5.17 -9.30 25.76
CA HIS A 454 -6.23 -9.30 24.74
C HIS A 454 -5.85 -10.09 23.48
N GLN A 455 -4.64 -10.67 23.41
CA GLN A 455 -4.20 -11.42 22.23
C GLN A 455 -4.77 -12.85 22.15
N THR A 456 -5.44 -13.31 23.21
CA THR A 456 -6.18 -14.57 23.24
C THR A 456 -7.59 -14.31 23.74
N VAL A 457 -8.59 -14.66 22.93
CA VAL A 457 -10.01 -14.55 23.27
C VAL A 457 -10.70 -15.86 22.95
N THR A 458 -11.40 -16.43 23.94
CA THR A 458 -12.32 -17.55 23.77
C THR A 458 -13.68 -17.11 24.24
N ALA A 459 -14.64 -16.97 23.34
CA ALA A 459 -15.97 -16.47 23.66
C ALA A 459 -17.02 -16.96 22.64
N PRO A 460 -18.32 -16.91 23.00
CA PRO A 460 -19.40 -17.26 22.08
C PRO A 460 -19.43 -16.34 20.85
N ALA A 461 -19.79 -16.89 19.70
CA ALA A 461 -19.94 -16.15 18.45
C ALA A 461 -21.19 -15.28 18.48
N LYS A 462 -21.05 -14.03 18.03
CA LYS A 462 -22.13 -13.13 17.64
C LYS A 462 -22.05 -12.94 16.12
N VAL A 463 -23.00 -13.50 15.37
CA VAL A 463 -22.91 -13.56 13.90
C VAL A 463 -23.67 -12.40 13.26
N PHE A 464 -23.03 -11.69 12.33
CA PHE A 464 -23.61 -10.55 11.62
C PHE A 464 -23.34 -10.65 10.11
N SER A 465 -24.27 -10.13 9.30
CA SER A 465 -24.12 -10.01 7.84
C SER A 465 -23.69 -8.60 7.38
N SER A 466 -23.61 -7.64 8.30
CA SER A 466 -23.16 -6.28 8.01
C SER A 466 -22.62 -5.54 9.24
N GLN A 467 -21.79 -4.50 9.00
CA GLN A 467 -21.34 -3.60 10.07
C GLN A 467 -22.48 -2.78 10.70
N SER A 468 -23.59 -2.57 9.97
CA SER A 468 -24.76 -1.85 10.46
C SER A 468 -25.51 -2.65 11.53
N GLU A 469 -25.71 -3.95 11.32
CA GLU A 469 -26.37 -4.83 12.30
C GLU A 469 -25.61 -4.87 13.63
N LEU A 470 -24.27 -4.91 13.60
CA LEU A 470 -23.46 -4.85 14.82
C LEU A 470 -23.66 -3.53 15.56
N GLN A 471 -23.72 -2.41 14.83
CA GLN A 471 -23.94 -1.09 15.42
C GLN A 471 -25.35 -0.95 16.02
N GLU A 472 -26.36 -1.51 15.37
CA GLU A 472 -27.73 -1.59 15.89
C GLU A 472 -27.80 -2.44 17.16
N ALA A 473 -27.13 -3.61 17.17
CA ALA A 473 -27.05 -4.47 18.34
C ALA A 473 -26.34 -3.79 19.53
N PHE A 474 -25.27 -3.03 19.27
CA PHE A 474 -24.59 -2.22 20.28
C PHE A 474 -25.51 -1.15 20.86
N THR A 475 -26.19 -0.40 19.99
CA THR A 475 -27.12 0.68 20.39
C THR A 475 -28.28 0.12 21.22
N ALA A 476 -28.74 -1.10 20.91
CA ALA A 476 -29.75 -1.81 21.68
C ALA A 476 -29.23 -2.44 22.99
N GLY A 477 -27.96 -2.26 23.35
CA GLY A 477 -27.36 -2.80 24.57
C GLY A 477 -27.15 -4.32 24.57
N LYS A 478 -27.23 -4.97 23.41
CA LYS A 478 -27.19 -6.45 23.29
C LYS A 478 -25.78 -7.04 23.33
N LEU A 479 -24.75 -6.20 23.32
CA LEU A 479 -23.34 -6.60 23.21
C LEU A 479 -22.53 -6.48 24.52
N ASN A 480 -23.18 -6.18 25.65
CA ASN A 480 -22.53 -6.04 26.95
C ASN A 480 -22.18 -7.40 27.57
N GLN A 481 -21.34 -8.18 26.89
CA GLN A 481 -20.90 -9.52 27.27
C GLN A 481 -19.57 -9.86 26.56
N ASP A 482 -18.95 -10.98 26.92
CA ASP A 482 -17.81 -11.53 26.17
C ASP A 482 -18.34 -12.17 24.87
N PHE A 483 -17.73 -11.86 23.72
CA PHE A 483 -18.10 -12.47 22.44
C PHE A 483 -17.03 -12.31 21.36
N ILE A 484 -17.09 -13.16 20.34
CA ILE A 484 -16.38 -12.96 19.08
C ILE A 484 -17.38 -12.52 18.01
N ALA A 485 -17.18 -11.32 17.48
CA ALA A 485 -17.98 -10.78 16.38
C ALA A 485 -17.59 -11.47 15.08
N VAL A 486 -18.47 -12.30 14.53
CA VAL A 486 -18.25 -13.02 13.26
C VAL A 486 -18.99 -12.28 12.16
N ILE A 487 -18.24 -11.55 11.32
CA ILE A 487 -18.80 -10.75 10.23
C ILE A 487 -18.48 -11.46 8.91
N LYS A 488 -19.48 -12.17 8.37
CA LYS A 488 -19.32 -12.99 7.15
C LYS A 488 -19.86 -12.27 5.92
N GLU A 489 -19.56 -12.84 4.74
CA GLU A 489 -20.00 -12.32 3.44
C GLU A 489 -19.44 -10.92 3.15
N GLN A 490 -18.22 -10.66 3.64
CA GLN A 490 -17.46 -9.43 3.42
C GLN A 490 -16.21 -9.67 2.56
N GLY A 491 -16.04 -10.87 2.00
CA GLY A 491 -14.87 -11.22 1.18
C GLY A 491 -14.85 -10.60 -0.23
N PRO A 492 -13.78 -10.85 -1.00
CA PRO A 492 -13.64 -10.39 -2.38
C PRO A 492 -14.82 -10.74 -3.29
N LYS A 493 -15.22 -12.02 -3.33
CA LYS A 493 -16.32 -12.48 -4.21
C LYS A 493 -17.67 -12.03 -3.71
N ALA A 494 -17.88 -12.05 -2.39
CA ALA A 494 -19.13 -11.65 -1.78
C ALA A 494 -19.46 -10.18 -2.09
N LYS A 495 -18.58 -9.24 -1.70
CA LYS A 495 -18.89 -7.80 -1.72
C LYS A 495 -17.70 -6.90 -2.09
N GLY A 496 -16.72 -7.42 -2.83
CA GLY A 496 -15.54 -6.63 -3.22
C GLY A 496 -14.65 -6.23 -2.04
N MET A 497 -14.76 -6.96 -0.93
CA MET A 497 -13.93 -6.81 0.26
C MET A 497 -13.88 -5.39 0.85
N PRO A 498 -15.00 -4.82 1.31
CA PRO A 498 -15.04 -3.47 1.85
C PRO A 498 -14.28 -3.36 3.18
N GLU A 499 -13.74 -2.18 3.49
CA GLU A 499 -13.15 -1.90 4.80
C GLU A 499 -14.23 -1.58 5.85
N LEU A 500 -14.32 -2.41 6.89
CA LEU A 500 -15.37 -2.37 7.92
C LEU A 500 -15.04 -1.38 9.04
N HIS A 501 -14.86 -0.10 8.69
CA HIS A 501 -14.39 0.95 9.62
C HIS A 501 -15.30 1.15 10.86
N LYS A 502 -16.62 0.93 10.77
CA LYS A 502 -17.55 1.22 11.88
C LYS A 502 -17.46 0.22 13.05
N LEU A 503 -16.77 -0.91 12.87
CA LEU A 503 -16.64 -1.94 13.91
C LEU A 503 -15.71 -1.51 15.03
N THR A 504 -14.57 -0.91 14.69
CA THR A 504 -13.47 -0.67 15.64
C THR A 504 -13.88 0.19 16.85
N PRO A 505 -14.59 1.34 16.70
CA PRO A 505 -14.98 2.16 17.85
C PRO A 505 -15.91 1.45 18.83
N VAL A 506 -16.85 0.64 18.31
CA VAL A 506 -17.79 -0.15 19.11
C VAL A 506 -17.03 -1.22 19.91
N MET A 507 -16.24 -2.03 19.22
CA MET A 507 -15.49 -3.11 19.85
C MET A 507 -14.45 -2.59 20.85
N ALA A 508 -13.81 -1.47 20.54
CA ALA A 508 -12.88 -0.79 21.45
C ALA A 508 -13.56 -0.33 22.75
N THR A 509 -14.78 0.20 22.65
CA THR A 509 -15.57 0.63 23.82
C THR A 509 -15.93 -0.55 24.71
N LEU A 510 -16.35 -1.67 24.13
CA LEU A 510 -16.68 -2.89 24.88
C LEU A 510 -15.46 -3.49 25.58
N GLN A 511 -14.30 -3.49 24.92
CA GLN A 511 -13.04 -3.90 25.54
C GLN A 511 -12.65 -2.98 26.71
N ASP A 512 -12.84 -1.67 26.59
CA ASP A 512 -12.57 -0.71 27.68
C ASP A 512 -13.50 -0.90 28.88
N GLN A 513 -14.70 -1.44 28.66
CA GLN A 513 -15.63 -1.83 29.72
C GLN A 513 -15.25 -3.15 30.41
N GLY A 514 -14.19 -3.81 29.95
CA GLY A 514 -13.65 -5.04 30.53
C GLY A 514 -14.13 -6.33 29.86
N PHE A 515 -14.96 -6.26 28.82
CA PHE A 515 -15.40 -7.43 28.07
C PHE A 515 -14.27 -8.01 27.20
N LYS A 516 -14.21 -9.33 27.11
CA LYS A 516 -13.32 -10.04 26.19
C LYS A 516 -13.99 -10.11 24.83
N VAL A 517 -13.53 -9.26 23.91
CA VAL A 517 -14.09 -9.14 22.58
C VAL A 517 -13.05 -9.32 21.48
N ALA A 518 -13.44 -9.94 20.38
CA ALA A 518 -12.63 -10.10 19.19
C ALA A 518 -13.46 -10.00 17.92
N ILE A 519 -12.80 -9.83 16.76
CA ILE A 519 -13.45 -9.82 15.44
C ILE A 519 -12.90 -10.98 14.60
N VAL A 520 -13.78 -11.68 13.88
CA VAL A 520 -13.44 -12.64 12.83
C VAL A 520 -14.23 -12.27 11.58
N THR A 521 -13.55 -12.05 10.46
CA THR A 521 -14.21 -11.71 9.20
C THR A 521 -13.47 -12.24 7.98
N ASP A 522 -14.22 -12.64 6.95
CA ASP A 522 -13.72 -12.91 5.60
C ASP A 522 -13.42 -11.63 4.80
N GLY A 523 -13.83 -10.47 5.32
CA GLY A 523 -13.48 -9.15 4.82
C GLY A 523 -12.24 -8.55 5.47
N ARG A 524 -12.22 -7.22 5.60
CA ARG A 524 -11.06 -6.48 6.15
C ARG A 524 -11.45 -5.25 6.94
N MET A 525 -10.48 -4.75 7.69
CA MET A 525 -10.55 -3.50 8.44
C MET A 525 -9.76 -2.41 7.69
N SER A 526 -9.73 -1.18 8.21
CA SER A 526 -9.06 -0.04 7.56
C SER A 526 -7.52 -0.10 7.50
N GLY A 527 -6.93 -1.29 7.67
CA GLY A 527 -5.48 -1.53 7.69
C GLY A 527 -4.73 -1.00 8.93
N ALA A 528 -5.30 -0.02 9.61
CA ALA A 528 -4.85 0.53 10.88
C ALA A 528 -4.92 -0.51 12.02
N SER A 529 -3.90 -0.57 12.87
CA SER A 529 -3.95 -1.40 14.08
C SER A 529 -4.94 -0.82 15.07
N GLY A 530 -5.83 -1.66 15.58
CA GLY A 530 -6.65 -1.37 16.74
C GLY A 530 -6.13 -2.10 17.98
N LYS A 531 -6.63 -1.71 19.15
CA LYS A 531 -6.38 -2.42 20.41
C LYS A 531 -7.20 -3.71 20.57
N VAL A 532 -8.14 -3.96 19.66
CA VAL A 532 -9.02 -5.13 19.63
C VAL A 532 -8.42 -6.18 18.71
N PRO A 533 -8.30 -7.45 19.13
CA PRO A 533 -7.85 -8.53 18.27
C PRO A 533 -8.84 -8.77 17.11
N ALA A 534 -8.34 -8.78 15.88
CA ALA A 534 -9.15 -8.97 14.68
C ALA A 534 -8.48 -9.95 13.71
N ALA A 535 -9.07 -11.13 13.56
CA ALA A 535 -8.77 -12.07 12.49
C ALA A 535 -9.48 -11.60 11.21
N ILE A 536 -8.71 -11.14 10.24
CA ILE A 536 -9.23 -10.57 8.99
C ILE A 536 -8.73 -11.39 7.80
N HIS A 537 -9.36 -11.17 6.64
CA HIS A 537 -9.04 -11.85 5.40
C HIS A 537 -9.25 -13.36 5.49
N LEU A 538 -10.17 -13.83 6.33
CA LEU A 538 -10.37 -15.27 6.51
C LEU A 538 -10.66 -15.94 5.17
N ALA A 539 -9.81 -16.89 4.80
CA ALA A 539 -9.87 -17.64 3.56
C ALA A 539 -9.95 -19.16 3.85
N PRO A 540 -10.84 -19.90 3.15
CA PRO A 540 -11.81 -19.44 2.14
C PRO A 540 -12.92 -18.54 2.71
N GLU A 541 -13.46 -17.63 1.90
CA GLU A 541 -14.57 -16.75 2.30
C GLU A 541 -15.91 -17.49 2.37
N ALA A 542 -16.93 -16.90 2.99
CA ALA A 542 -18.23 -17.55 3.23
C ALA A 542 -18.88 -18.08 1.93
N VAL A 543 -18.93 -17.25 0.88
CA VAL A 543 -19.59 -17.59 -0.40
C VAL A 543 -18.82 -18.63 -1.22
N GLU A 544 -17.57 -18.92 -0.87
CA GLU A 544 -16.77 -20.01 -1.44
C GLU A 544 -16.87 -21.31 -0.64
N GLY A 545 -17.77 -21.37 0.34
CA GLY A 545 -17.95 -22.54 1.21
C GLY A 545 -16.98 -22.59 2.39
N GLY A 546 -16.34 -21.47 2.73
CA GLY A 546 -15.50 -21.35 3.92
C GLY A 546 -16.26 -21.69 5.21
N ALA A 547 -15.55 -22.25 6.19
CA ALA A 547 -16.14 -22.71 7.45
C ALA A 547 -16.84 -21.58 8.25
N ILE A 548 -16.48 -20.31 8.03
CA ILE A 548 -17.17 -19.14 8.59
C ILE A 548 -18.67 -19.11 8.24
N ALA A 549 -19.09 -19.66 7.09
CA ALA A 549 -20.50 -19.73 6.71
C ALA A 549 -21.30 -20.74 7.56
N LYS A 550 -20.64 -21.66 8.26
CA LYS A 550 -21.25 -22.67 9.14
C LYS A 550 -21.26 -22.26 10.62
N VAL A 551 -20.72 -21.09 10.95
CA VAL A 551 -20.76 -20.56 12.33
C VAL A 551 -22.17 -20.13 12.68
N HIS A 552 -22.66 -20.61 13.81
CA HIS A 552 -23.95 -20.27 14.39
C HIS A 552 -23.77 -19.36 15.61
N GLU A 553 -24.82 -18.58 15.91
CA GLU A 553 -24.90 -17.76 17.11
C GLU A 553 -24.66 -18.63 18.37
N GLY A 554 -23.75 -18.20 19.23
CA GLY A 554 -23.42 -18.90 20.48
C GLY A 554 -22.31 -19.94 20.38
N ASP A 555 -21.86 -20.33 19.18
CA ASP A 555 -20.72 -21.24 19.03
C ASP A 555 -19.47 -20.69 19.72
N LEU A 556 -18.75 -21.53 20.44
CA LEU A 556 -17.52 -21.09 21.09
C LEU A 556 -16.38 -21.01 20.06
N ILE A 557 -15.72 -19.87 19.96
CA ILE A 557 -14.55 -19.66 19.10
C ILE A 557 -13.36 -19.24 19.95
N THR A 558 -12.18 -19.79 19.65
CA THR A 558 -10.89 -19.34 20.17
C THR A 558 -10.10 -18.66 19.07
N LEU A 559 -9.76 -17.39 19.29
CA LEU A 559 -8.71 -16.67 18.58
C LEU A 559 -7.50 -16.59 19.50
N ASN A 560 -6.38 -17.22 19.12
CA ASN A 560 -5.14 -17.22 19.87
C ASN A 560 -3.98 -16.77 18.98
N ALA A 561 -3.69 -15.47 19.02
CA ALA A 561 -2.65 -14.88 18.19
C ALA A 561 -1.24 -15.40 18.52
N PRO A 562 -0.82 -15.50 19.82
CA PRO A 562 0.49 -16.04 20.17
C PRO A 562 0.77 -17.46 19.65
N LYS A 563 -0.26 -18.31 19.55
CA LYS A 563 -0.14 -19.67 18.98
C LYS A 563 -0.44 -19.76 17.49
N GLY A 564 -0.96 -18.69 16.88
CA GLY A 564 -1.41 -18.73 15.49
C GLY A 564 -2.66 -19.59 15.27
N GLU A 565 -3.53 -19.73 16.27
CA GLU A 565 -4.69 -20.64 16.22
C GLU A 565 -6.01 -19.86 16.06
N LEU A 566 -6.89 -20.35 15.17
CA LEU A 566 -8.26 -19.89 15.02
C LEU A 566 -9.21 -21.09 14.97
N VAL A 567 -9.87 -21.38 16.09
CA VAL A 567 -10.60 -22.64 16.32
C VAL A 567 -12.06 -22.38 16.63
N LEU A 568 -12.95 -23.01 15.88
CA LEU A 568 -14.36 -23.19 16.19
C LEU A 568 -14.55 -24.48 16.98
N HIS A 569 -15.08 -24.40 18.20
CA HIS A 569 -15.27 -25.56 19.10
C HIS A 569 -16.58 -26.30 18.81
N VAL A 570 -16.66 -26.85 17.61
CA VAL A 570 -17.75 -27.70 17.12
C VAL A 570 -17.11 -28.98 16.61
N SER A 571 -17.70 -30.15 16.90
CA SER A 571 -17.11 -31.43 16.47
C SER A 571 -17.14 -31.57 14.95
N ASP A 572 -16.24 -32.37 14.40
CA ASP A 572 -16.17 -32.59 12.95
C ASP A 572 -17.47 -33.22 12.42
N GLU A 573 -18.13 -34.07 13.21
CA GLU A 573 -19.41 -34.68 12.85
C GLU A 573 -20.53 -33.63 12.75
N GLU A 574 -20.61 -32.70 13.70
CA GLU A 574 -21.58 -31.61 13.66
C GLU A 574 -21.26 -30.63 12.51
N MET A 575 -19.99 -30.28 12.31
CA MET A 575 -19.55 -29.43 11.20
C MET A 575 -19.85 -30.03 9.82
N ALA A 576 -19.77 -31.35 9.69
CA ALA A 576 -20.12 -32.06 8.46
C ALA A 576 -21.62 -32.00 8.17
N GLN A 577 -22.47 -31.98 9.20
CA GLN A 577 -23.93 -31.92 9.07
C GLN A 577 -24.47 -30.50 8.85
N ARG A 578 -23.74 -29.45 9.27
CA ARG A 578 -24.15 -28.06 9.09
C ARG A 578 -24.15 -27.64 7.63
N GLU A 579 -25.27 -27.06 7.20
CA GLU A 579 -25.40 -26.36 5.93
C GLU A 579 -24.75 -24.98 5.99
N LEU A 580 -24.38 -24.43 4.82
CA LEU A 580 -23.86 -23.07 4.72
C LEU A 580 -25.01 -22.08 4.98
N GLN A 581 -24.86 -21.21 5.97
CA GLN A 581 -25.80 -20.12 6.21
C GLN A 581 -25.32 -18.86 5.50
N LEU A 582 -25.83 -18.64 4.29
CA LEU A 582 -25.58 -17.42 3.52
C LEU A 582 -26.83 -16.56 3.49
N SER A 583 -26.62 -15.24 3.49
CA SER A 583 -27.71 -14.28 3.33
C SER A 583 -28.26 -14.36 1.90
N PRO A 584 -29.53 -14.02 1.66
CA PRO A 584 -30.02 -13.81 0.30
C PRO A 584 -29.12 -12.81 -0.43
N GLN A 585 -28.75 -13.09 -1.67
CA GLN A 585 -27.82 -12.26 -2.42
C GLN A 585 -28.29 -10.81 -2.45
N SER A 586 -27.49 -9.91 -1.88
CA SER A 586 -27.81 -8.49 -1.84
C SER A 586 -27.78 -7.88 -3.24
N GLN A 587 -28.53 -6.81 -3.45
CA GLN A 587 -28.55 -6.06 -4.69
C GLN A 587 -27.13 -5.55 -5.04
N THR A 588 -26.58 -5.99 -6.17
CA THR A 588 -25.25 -5.59 -6.65
C THR A 588 -25.29 -4.36 -7.57
N PHE A 589 -26.36 -3.55 -7.52
CA PHE A 589 -26.53 -2.37 -8.38
C PHE A 589 -26.42 -1.05 -7.59
N GLY A 590 -26.14 0.05 -8.28
CA GLY A 590 -26.03 1.39 -7.71
C GLY A 590 -24.58 1.74 -7.37
N THR A 591 -24.24 3.03 -7.49
CA THR A 591 -22.85 3.55 -7.45
C THR A 591 -21.91 2.88 -8.47
N GLY A 592 -22.45 2.31 -9.55
CA GLY A 592 -21.68 1.62 -10.59
C GLY A 592 -21.28 0.18 -10.27
N ARG A 593 -21.76 -0.39 -9.15
CA ARG A 593 -21.40 -1.75 -8.70
C ARG A 593 -21.72 -2.85 -9.71
N GLU A 594 -22.72 -2.64 -10.56
CA GLU A 594 -23.14 -3.54 -11.62
C GLU A 594 -22.05 -3.79 -12.68
N LEU A 595 -21.19 -2.79 -12.93
CA LEU A 595 -20.07 -2.88 -13.87
C LEU A 595 -18.96 -3.83 -13.38
N PHE A 596 -18.93 -4.10 -12.07
CA PHE A 596 -17.93 -4.94 -11.41
C PHE A 596 -18.44 -6.36 -11.13
N SER A 597 -19.56 -6.75 -11.72
CA SER A 597 -20.06 -8.12 -11.65
C SER A 597 -19.01 -9.12 -12.14
N GLY A 598 -18.36 -8.87 -13.29
CA GLY A 598 -17.28 -9.71 -13.81
C GLY A 598 -16.13 -9.88 -12.81
N PHE A 599 -15.69 -8.79 -12.18
CA PHE A 599 -14.58 -8.82 -11.20
C PHE A 599 -14.93 -9.73 -10.01
N ARG A 600 -16.14 -9.63 -9.46
CA ARG A 600 -16.60 -10.50 -8.36
C ARG A 600 -16.59 -11.99 -8.72
N HIS A 601 -16.78 -12.35 -9.99
CA HIS A 601 -16.78 -13.76 -10.41
C HIS A 601 -15.36 -14.32 -10.54
N VAL A 602 -14.41 -13.50 -10.98
CA VAL A 602 -13.04 -13.97 -11.32
C VAL A 602 -12.00 -13.64 -10.25
N VAL A 603 -12.34 -12.78 -9.27
CA VAL A 603 -11.40 -12.38 -8.22
C VAL A 603 -10.92 -13.60 -7.43
N SER A 604 -9.62 -13.65 -7.20
CA SER A 604 -8.96 -14.68 -6.39
C SER A 604 -9.24 -14.49 -4.90
N SER A 605 -8.92 -15.51 -4.10
CA SER A 605 -9.04 -15.44 -2.65
C SER A 605 -8.10 -14.39 -2.05
N ALA A 606 -8.38 -13.94 -0.83
CA ALA A 606 -7.58 -12.92 -0.15
C ALA A 606 -6.11 -13.34 0.05
N ASP A 607 -5.85 -14.62 0.32
CA ASP A 607 -4.50 -15.18 0.47
C ASP A 607 -3.72 -15.27 -0.85
N GLN A 608 -4.40 -15.10 -1.98
CA GLN A 608 -3.82 -15.02 -3.31
C GLN A 608 -3.73 -13.58 -3.86
N GLY A 609 -3.99 -12.58 -3.01
CA GLY A 609 -3.90 -11.16 -3.36
C GLY A 609 -5.17 -10.55 -3.94
N ALA A 610 -6.28 -11.29 -3.96
CA ALA A 610 -7.59 -10.83 -4.40
C ALA A 610 -7.56 -10.03 -5.71
N CYS A 611 -6.84 -10.53 -6.71
CA CYS A 611 -6.76 -9.97 -8.07
C CYS A 611 -7.86 -10.51 -8.98
N SER A 612 -8.41 -9.64 -9.82
CA SER A 612 -9.43 -9.94 -10.83
C SER A 612 -8.87 -10.23 -12.22
N PHE A 613 -7.55 -10.30 -12.35
CA PHE A 613 -6.86 -10.70 -13.58
C PHE A 613 -5.86 -11.83 -13.29
N GLY A 614 -5.79 -12.77 -14.22
CA GLY A 614 -4.78 -13.82 -14.25
C GLY A 614 -3.62 -13.41 -15.14
N ILE A 615 -2.40 -13.64 -14.66
CA ILE A 615 -1.27 -13.87 -15.56
C ILE A 615 -1.35 -15.37 -15.82
N GLU A 616 -1.61 -15.80 -17.06
CA GLU A 616 -1.51 -17.22 -17.42
C GLU A 616 -0.13 -17.73 -16.98
N GLU A 617 -0.12 -18.81 -16.20
CA GLU A 617 1.09 -19.41 -15.63
C GLU A 617 2.01 -20.03 -16.70
#